data_AF-A0A2V7D6K6-F1
#
_entry.id   AF-A0A2V7D6K6-F1
#
_cell.length_a   1.000
_cell.length_b   1.000
_cell.length_c   1.000
_cell.angle_alpha   90.00
_cell.angle_beta   90.00
_cell.angle_gamma   90.00
#
_symmetry.space_group_name_H-M   'P 1'
#
loop_
_entity.id
_entity.type
_entity.pdbx_description
1 polymer ?
#
loop_
_entity_poly.entity_id
_entity_poly.type
_entity_poly.pdbx_seq_one_letter_code
_entity_poly.pdbx_strand_id
1 'polypeptide(L)'
;MENPHRSTRHLRASLSDDRVFDNQTDRLKGKEPCTSAPGSSRPAVRRTRRRPRSSPPPGIAADVDCVLRFGIVQDREPEPRVSARGVVAALALLAGPGLTACSSPPPAPPRQPVGVETSVSTGYYPVRGTTTAAIFSAIDANGLVETSGQRAVGMTSVEWKLTSGDVDVRAVPCVFPSLTVMLHLVVMLPRHETPDDLPADLRGRWERFVARVAAHEQRHVDIYREGAKAMKARLEATRTAVSCADLEKAINAEWRAQQADIERAQVEFHAVDETTARSEREALQARLDGTRARLEPVDADIRRLDAELADLRRQVDAGRADLVAQHNALNGQRRALAEEYNRLVADANGLIDALNWARW
;
A
#
# COMPACT_ATOMS: atom_id res chain seq x y z
N MET A 1 41.89 1.20 -18.90
CA MET A 1 40.48 1.55 -18.66
C MET A 1 40.17 1.22 -17.20
N GLU A 2 40.42 2.17 -16.31
CA GLU A 2 40.06 2.05 -14.89
C GLU A 2 38.61 2.47 -14.69
N ASN A 3 37.96 1.73 -13.79
CA ASN A 3 36.55 1.80 -13.47
C ASN A 3 36.32 2.80 -12.33
N PRO A 4 35.58 3.91 -12.52
CA PRO A 4 35.01 4.66 -11.42
C PRO A 4 33.53 4.25 -11.30
N HIS A 5 33.27 3.14 -10.61
CA HIS A 5 31.94 2.89 -10.08
C HIS A 5 31.64 3.86 -8.92
N ARG A 6 30.34 4.12 -8.75
CA ARG A 6 29.66 4.88 -7.70
C ARG A 6 29.60 6.39 -7.89
N SER A 7 28.44 6.84 -8.35
CA SER A 7 27.73 7.90 -7.65
C SER A 7 26.30 7.91 -8.14
N THR A 8 25.39 7.37 -7.34
CA THR A 8 23.99 7.76 -7.45
C THR A 8 23.43 8.00 -6.05
N ARG A 9 22.87 9.20 -5.88
CA ARG A 9 22.32 9.72 -4.63
C ARG A 9 20.81 9.64 -4.80
N HIS A 10 20.23 8.51 -4.39
CA HIS A 10 18.79 8.25 -4.52
C HIS A 10 18.09 8.40 -3.18
N LEU A 11 16.88 8.98 -3.24
CA LEU A 11 16.10 9.48 -2.12
C LEU A 11 14.70 8.82 -2.12
N ARG A 12 14.47 8.04 -1.06
CA ARG A 12 13.25 7.71 -0.32
C ARG A 12 12.12 6.99 -1.09
N ALA A 13 12.08 5.66 -0.96
CA ALA A 13 10.82 4.94 -0.86
C ALA A 13 10.28 5.07 0.58
N SER A 14 9.49 6.11 0.83
CA SER A 14 8.90 6.42 2.13
C SER A 14 7.77 5.43 2.48
N LEU A 15 8.13 4.21 2.93
CA LEU A 15 7.18 3.25 3.51
C LEU A 15 7.48 2.90 4.98
N SER A 16 8.60 3.38 5.56
CA SER A 16 9.02 3.02 6.93
C SER A 16 8.69 4.06 8.03
N ASP A 17 7.91 5.11 7.75
CA ASP A 17 7.46 6.08 8.77
C ASP A 17 6.07 5.72 9.34
N ASP A 18 5.90 4.46 9.76
CA ASP A 18 4.70 3.99 10.49
C ASP A 18 4.81 4.15 12.01
N ARG A 19 5.67 5.08 12.49
CA ARG A 19 5.78 5.44 13.93
C ARG A 19 4.63 6.30 14.46
N VAL A 20 3.50 6.40 13.73
CA VAL A 20 2.30 7.10 14.22
C VAL A 20 1.23 6.12 14.74
N PHE A 21 1.40 4.80 14.59
CA PHE A 21 0.41 3.81 15.02
C PHE A 21 0.69 3.10 16.35
N ASP A 22 1.81 3.38 17.03
CA ASP A 22 2.24 2.62 18.22
C ASP A 22 2.10 3.35 19.57
N ASN A 23 1.11 4.25 19.71
CA ASN A 23 0.81 4.84 21.01
C ASN A 23 -0.67 5.18 21.18
N GLN A 24 -1.56 4.18 21.12
CA GLN A 24 -2.96 4.40 21.53
C GLN A 24 -3.69 3.20 22.13
N THR A 25 -2.98 2.12 22.48
CA THR A 25 -3.54 0.99 23.26
C THR A 25 -3.25 1.04 24.76
N ASP A 26 -2.45 1.99 25.25
CA ASP A 26 -2.04 2.06 26.68
C ASP A 26 -2.82 3.08 27.54
N ARG A 27 -3.91 3.66 27.03
CA ARG A 27 -4.74 4.62 27.80
C ARG A 27 -6.07 4.10 28.34
N LEU A 28 -6.24 2.77 28.43
CA LEU A 28 -7.41 2.15 29.07
C LEU A 28 -7.07 1.14 30.20
N LYS A 29 -5.81 1.09 30.69
CA LYS A 29 -5.46 0.31 31.87
C LYS A 29 -4.98 1.21 33.00
N GLY A 30 -5.93 1.62 33.84
CA GLY A 30 -5.67 2.25 35.12
C GLY A 30 -6.60 1.69 36.20
N LYS A 31 -5.98 1.03 37.18
CA LYS A 31 -6.44 0.69 38.56
C LYS A 31 -7.06 -0.69 38.84
N GLU A 32 -6.17 -1.56 39.36
CA GLU A 32 -6.35 -2.70 40.28
C GLU A 32 -6.89 -2.28 41.68
N PRO A 33 -7.00 -3.17 42.72
CA PRO A 33 -7.35 -4.60 42.78
C PRO A 33 -8.45 -4.89 43.85
N CYS A 34 -9.02 -6.10 43.87
CA CYS A 34 -9.57 -6.70 45.10
C CYS A 34 -9.40 -8.23 45.10
N THR A 35 -8.65 -8.72 46.07
CA THR A 35 -8.46 -10.13 46.43
C THR A 35 -9.45 -10.54 47.53
N SER A 36 -10.13 -11.67 47.36
CA SER A 36 -10.32 -12.75 48.36
C SER A 36 -11.33 -13.80 47.88
N ALA A 37 -11.00 -15.08 48.05
CA ALA A 37 -11.77 -16.29 47.71
C ALA A 37 -12.52 -16.81 48.97
N PRO A 38 -13.06 -18.06 49.03
CA PRO A 38 -13.78 -18.90 48.05
C PRO A 38 -15.15 -19.40 48.60
N GLY A 39 -15.97 -20.05 47.75
CA GLY A 39 -16.90 -21.08 48.26
C GLY A 39 -18.21 -21.32 47.50
N SER A 40 -18.50 -22.61 47.33
CA SER A 40 -19.82 -23.23 47.14
C SER A 40 -20.35 -23.44 45.72
N SER A 41 -20.07 -24.66 45.27
CA SER A 41 -20.64 -25.40 44.16
C SER A 41 -22.15 -25.60 44.27
N ARG A 42 -22.90 -25.37 43.19
CA ARG A 42 -24.14 -26.12 42.87
C ARG A 42 -24.44 -26.06 41.36
N PRO A 43 -24.88 -27.17 40.74
CA PRO A 43 -24.88 -27.29 39.28
C PRO A 43 -26.18 -26.76 38.66
N ALA A 44 -26.03 -26.05 37.53
CA ALA A 44 -27.13 -25.61 36.70
C ALA A 44 -27.43 -26.63 35.57
N VAL A 45 -28.73 -26.82 35.38
CA VAL A 45 -29.39 -27.77 34.47
C VAL A 45 -29.06 -27.48 33.00
N ARG A 46 -28.69 -28.55 32.30
CA ARG A 46 -28.43 -28.63 30.87
C ARG A 46 -29.75 -28.49 30.10
N ARG A 47 -29.91 -27.43 29.30
CA ARG A 47 -30.88 -27.39 28.20
C ARG A 47 -30.18 -27.06 26.89
N THR A 48 -30.04 -28.11 26.09
CA THR A 48 -29.66 -28.09 24.69
C THR A 48 -30.81 -27.53 23.86
N ARG A 49 -30.52 -26.65 22.90
CA ARG A 49 -31.27 -26.57 21.64
C ARG A 49 -30.40 -25.95 20.54
N ARG A 50 -30.03 -26.82 19.59
CA ARG A 50 -29.48 -26.51 18.27
C ARG A 50 -30.54 -25.79 17.42
N ARG A 51 -30.09 -24.88 16.55
CA ARG A 51 -30.66 -24.68 15.21
C ARG A 51 -29.54 -24.45 14.17
N PRO A 52 -29.81 -24.67 12.87
CA PRO A 52 -28.81 -25.23 11.95
C PRO A 52 -28.26 -24.25 10.90
N ARG A 53 -27.22 -24.78 10.25
CA ARG A 53 -26.43 -24.37 9.07
C ARG A 53 -27.18 -23.64 7.95
N SER A 54 -26.48 -22.70 7.33
CA SER A 54 -26.57 -22.37 5.90
C SER A 54 -25.17 -22.45 5.28
N SER A 55 -25.01 -23.31 4.28
CA SER A 55 -23.80 -23.46 3.46
C SER A 55 -23.71 -22.35 2.38
N PRO A 56 -22.51 -21.95 1.93
CA PRO A 56 -22.32 -21.07 0.77
C PRO A 56 -22.19 -21.86 -0.56
N PRO A 57 -22.47 -21.24 -1.73
CA PRO A 57 -22.26 -21.83 -3.06
C PRO A 57 -20.81 -21.60 -3.59
N PRO A 58 -20.42 -22.26 -4.70
CA PRO A 58 -19.04 -22.69 -4.94
C PRO A 58 -18.16 -21.67 -5.65
N GLY A 59 -16.86 -21.86 -5.47
CA GLY A 59 -15.78 -21.05 -6.02
C GLY A 59 -15.62 -21.15 -7.53
N ILE A 60 -15.13 -20.04 -8.08
CA ILE A 60 -14.47 -19.99 -9.38
C ILE A 60 -12.98 -19.96 -9.05
N ALA A 61 -12.30 -21.07 -9.33
CA ALA A 61 -10.85 -21.09 -9.44
C ALA A 61 -10.47 -20.35 -10.72
N ALA A 62 -9.65 -19.31 -10.60
CA ALA A 62 -8.97 -18.70 -11.73
C ALA A 62 -7.46 -18.88 -11.52
N ASP A 63 -6.88 -19.62 -12.46
CA ASP A 63 -5.45 -19.82 -12.69
C ASP A 63 -4.67 -18.51 -12.58
N VAL A 64 -3.58 -18.54 -11.80
CA VAL A 64 -2.54 -17.51 -11.82
C VAL A 64 -1.52 -17.90 -12.88
N ASP A 65 -1.94 -17.82 -14.15
CA ASP A 65 -1.02 -17.83 -15.29
C ASP A 65 -1.62 -17.11 -16.51
N CYS A 66 -2.02 -15.85 -16.33
CA CYS A 66 -2.31 -14.95 -17.46
C CYS A 66 -2.44 -13.48 -17.04
N VAL A 67 -1.33 -12.82 -16.66
CA VAL A 67 -1.26 -11.35 -16.66
C VAL A 67 0.08 -10.90 -17.25
N LEU A 68 0.31 -11.28 -18.52
CA LEU A 68 1.32 -10.65 -19.39
C LEU A 68 0.79 -10.58 -20.82
N ARG A 69 -0.36 -9.93 -21.01
CA ARG A 69 -0.79 -9.36 -22.30
C ARG A 69 -2.12 -8.66 -22.14
N PHE A 70 -2.11 -7.35 -22.35
CA PHE A 70 -3.18 -6.40 -22.73
C PHE A 70 -2.72 -5.07 -22.12
N GLY A 71 -2.49 -3.98 -22.84
CA GLY A 71 -2.85 -3.60 -24.18
C GLY A 71 -2.84 -2.07 -24.10
N ILE A 72 -1.83 -1.45 -24.70
CA ILE A 72 -1.69 0.01 -24.69
C ILE A 72 -2.89 0.60 -25.42
N VAL A 73 -3.79 1.25 -24.68
CA VAL A 73 -4.76 2.18 -25.26
C VAL A 73 -3.95 3.39 -25.74
N GLN A 74 -3.75 3.47 -27.05
CA GLN A 74 -3.23 4.67 -27.69
C GLN A 74 -4.36 5.69 -27.75
N ASP A 75 -4.32 6.69 -26.88
CA ASP A 75 -5.08 7.91 -27.10
C ASP A 75 -4.49 8.63 -28.33
N ARG A 76 -5.30 8.65 -29.39
CA ARG A 76 -5.08 9.45 -30.58
C ARG A 76 -5.44 10.90 -30.25
N GLU A 77 -4.45 11.77 -30.20
CA GLU A 77 -4.68 13.21 -30.35
C GLU A 77 -4.91 13.57 -31.83
N PRO A 78 -5.77 14.57 -32.12
CA PRO A 78 -6.26 14.86 -33.46
C PRO A 78 -5.32 15.77 -34.25
N GLU A 79 -5.16 15.47 -35.55
CA GLU A 79 -4.47 16.35 -36.49
C GLU A 79 -5.24 17.66 -36.75
N PRO A 80 -4.54 18.80 -36.88
CA PRO A 80 -5.15 20.01 -37.41
C PRO A 80 -5.27 19.93 -38.94
N ARG A 81 -6.52 19.93 -39.41
CA ARG A 81 -6.89 20.20 -40.80
C ARG A 81 -6.53 21.64 -41.16
N VAL A 82 -5.60 21.83 -42.10
CA VAL A 82 -5.41 23.13 -42.78
C VAL A 82 -5.83 23.01 -44.24
N SER A 83 -6.91 23.73 -44.51
CA SER A 83 -7.56 24.14 -45.74
C SER A 83 -6.66 24.26 -46.98
N ALA A 84 -7.01 23.52 -48.02
CA ALA A 84 -6.57 23.76 -49.39
C ALA A 84 -7.37 24.94 -49.99
N ARG A 85 -6.68 26.03 -50.33
CA ARG A 85 -7.16 27.01 -51.31
C ARG A 85 -6.10 27.12 -52.40
N GLY A 86 -6.53 26.77 -53.61
CA GLY A 86 -5.68 26.79 -54.80
C GLY A 86 -5.39 28.20 -55.29
N VAL A 87 -4.27 28.31 -56.01
CA VAL A 87 -4.12 29.19 -57.15
C VAL A 87 -3.33 28.40 -58.19
N VAL A 88 -4.00 28.08 -59.30
CA VAL A 88 -3.36 27.59 -60.52
C VAL A 88 -2.78 28.81 -61.22
N ALA A 89 -1.47 28.86 -61.35
CA ALA A 89 -0.79 29.79 -62.25
C ALA A 89 0.03 28.95 -63.23
N ALA A 90 -0.51 28.82 -64.43
CA ALA A 90 0.18 28.23 -65.56
C ALA A 90 1.20 29.25 -66.10
N LEU A 91 2.48 28.88 -66.09
CA LEU A 91 3.48 29.47 -66.97
C LEU A 91 4.24 28.34 -67.66
N ALA A 92 3.94 28.17 -68.94
CA ALA A 92 4.77 27.47 -69.91
C ALA A 92 5.87 28.40 -70.43
N LEU A 93 6.98 27.81 -70.93
CA LEU A 93 8.19 28.38 -71.58
C LEU A 93 9.44 28.05 -70.72
N LEU A 94 10.51 27.36 -71.15
CA LEU A 94 11.01 26.90 -72.45
C LEU A 94 11.80 25.60 -72.23
N ALA A 95 11.67 24.64 -73.15
CA ALA A 95 12.50 23.46 -73.22
C ALA A 95 13.90 23.82 -73.75
N GLY A 96 14.92 23.72 -72.90
CA GLY A 96 16.31 23.59 -73.31
C GLY A 96 16.84 22.21 -72.92
N PRO A 97 17.69 21.55 -73.74
CA PRO A 97 18.28 20.26 -73.38
C PRO A 97 19.41 20.50 -72.37
N GLY A 98 19.02 20.76 -71.12
CA GLY A 98 19.93 20.74 -69.99
C GLY A 98 20.17 19.28 -69.60
N LEU A 99 21.40 18.81 -69.78
CA LEU A 99 21.87 17.55 -69.23
C LEU A 99 21.64 17.56 -67.71
N THR A 100 20.54 16.96 -67.25
CA THR A 100 20.34 16.62 -65.84
C THR A 100 21.29 15.48 -65.53
N ALA A 101 22.54 15.84 -65.22
CA ALA A 101 23.46 14.92 -64.57
C ALA A 101 22.76 14.42 -63.30
N CYS A 102 22.47 13.13 -63.26
CA CYS A 102 22.02 12.45 -62.06
C CYS A 102 23.19 12.44 -61.07
N SER A 103 23.42 13.55 -60.38
CA SER A 103 24.32 13.61 -59.23
C SER A 103 23.69 12.75 -58.14
N SER A 104 24.09 11.48 -58.10
CA SER A 104 23.78 10.61 -56.96
C SER A 104 24.25 11.33 -55.70
N PRO A 105 23.43 11.42 -54.64
CA PRO A 105 23.90 12.00 -53.38
C PRO A 105 25.17 11.26 -52.96
N PRO A 106 26.20 11.96 -52.47
CA PRO A 106 27.43 11.32 -52.04
C PRO A 106 27.10 10.22 -51.03
N PRO A 107 27.78 9.05 -51.10
CA PRO A 107 27.54 7.97 -50.16
C PRO A 107 27.66 8.52 -48.74
N ALA A 108 26.68 8.21 -47.89
CA ALA A 108 26.69 8.65 -46.51
C ALA A 108 28.02 8.23 -45.86
N PRO A 109 28.65 9.10 -45.05
CA PRO A 109 29.89 8.73 -44.38
C PRO A 109 29.69 7.44 -43.58
N PRO A 110 30.69 6.56 -43.54
CA PRO A 110 30.59 5.30 -42.82
C PRO A 110 30.24 5.57 -41.36
N ARG A 111 29.20 4.90 -40.87
CA ARG A 111 28.75 4.97 -39.47
C ARG A 111 29.34 3.80 -38.70
N GLN A 112 29.61 4.01 -37.41
CA GLN A 112 29.98 2.92 -36.52
C GLN A 112 28.80 1.95 -36.41
N PRO A 113 28.95 0.66 -36.69
CA PRO A 113 27.89 -0.30 -36.43
C PRO A 113 27.80 -0.51 -34.92
N VAL A 114 26.64 -0.19 -34.33
CA VAL A 114 26.43 -0.25 -32.88
C VAL A 114 25.39 -1.32 -32.53
N GLY A 115 25.79 -2.29 -31.72
CA GLY A 115 24.91 -3.28 -31.11
C GLY A 115 24.43 -2.85 -29.72
N VAL A 116 23.28 -3.40 -29.30
CA VAL A 116 22.80 -3.32 -27.91
C VAL A 116 22.50 -4.73 -27.43
N GLU A 117 23.11 -5.10 -26.31
CA GLU A 117 22.85 -6.35 -25.63
C GLU A 117 22.27 -6.04 -24.24
N THR A 118 21.19 -6.73 -23.88
CA THR A 118 20.51 -6.50 -22.61
C THR A 118 20.09 -7.82 -21.99
N SER A 119 20.47 -8.03 -20.72
CA SER A 119 19.96 -9.12 -19.89
C SER A 119 19.26 -8.53 -18.66
N VAL A 120 18.10 -9.07 -18.31
CA VAL A 120 17.38 -8.72 -17.08
C VAL A 120 17.17 -9.98 -16.27
N SER A 121 17.48 -9.92 -14.98
CA SER A 121 17.24 -11.01 -14.03
C SER A 121 16.50 -10.50 -12.81
N THR A 122 15.77 -11.39 -12.13
CA THR A 122 15.06 -11.06 -10.90
C THR A 122 15.55 -11.93 -9.77
N GLY A 123 16.07 -11.30 -8.72
CA GLY A 123 16.41 -11.92 -7.45
C GLY A 123 15.39 -11.55 -6.37
N TYR A 124 15.45 -12.26 -5.25
CA TYR A 124 14.49 -12.09 -4.16
C TYR A 124 15.19 -12.12 -2.81
N TYR A 125 14.70 -11.30 -1.87
CA TYR A 125 15.07 -11.40 -0.46
C TYR A 125 13.87 -11.88 0.37
N PRO A 126 14.12 -12.65 1.45
CA PRO A 126 13.06 -13.27 2.20
C PRO A 126 12.33 -12.29 3.12
N VAL A 127 11.01 -12.43 3.18
CA VAL A 127 10.11 -11.75 4.11
C VAL A 127 9.32 -12.79 4.89
N ARG A 128 9.23 -12.60 6.20
CA ARG A 128 8.56 -13.49 7.16
C ARG A 128 7.51 -12.73 7.96
N GLY A 129 6.58 -13.47 8.57
CA GLY A 129 5.61 -12.95 9.52
C GLY A 129 4.17 -13.13 9.05
N THR A 130 3.24 -13.35 9.98
CA THR A 130 1.82 -13.59 9.68
C THR A 130 0.92 -12.42 10.02
N THR A 131 1.51 -11.28 10.38
CA THR A 131 0.81 -10.01 10.64
C THR A 131 1.45 -8.90 9.80
N THR A 132 0.69 -7.85 9.50
CA THR A 132 1.21 -6.69 8.77
C THR A 132 2.47 -6.13 9.42
N ALA A 133 2.45 -5.91 10.74
CA ALA A 133 3.60 -5.37 11.48
C ALA A 133 4.85 -6.28 11.40
N ALA A 134 4.67 -7.61 11.49
CA ALA A 134 5.78 -8.55 11.38
C ALA A 134 6.38 -8.57 9.96
N ILE A 135 5.53 -8.50 8.93
CA ILE A 135 5.95 -8.42 7.53
C ILE A 135 6.78 -7.15 7.28
N PHE A 136 6.31 -5.99 7.72
CA PHE A 136 7.06 -4.73 7.54
C PHE A 136 8.33 -4.68 8.39
N SER A 137 8.32 -5.25 9.60
CA SER A 137 9.55 -5.41 10.39
C SER A 137 10.57 -6.31 9.69
N ALA A 138 10.14 -7.38 9.03
CA ALA A 138 11.01 -8.22 8.23
C ALA A 138 11.54 -7.49 6.97
N ILE A 139 10.71 -6.66 6.33
CA ILE A 139 11.16 -5.79 5.23
C ILE A 139 12.20 -4.79 5.73
N ASP A 140 12.00 -4.14 6.88
CA ASP A 140 12.97 -3.20 7.42
C ASP A 140 14.28 -3.88 7.83
N ALA A 141 14.22 -5.11 8.35
CA ALA A 141 15.40 -5.87 8.77
C ALA A 141 16.20 -6.41 7.57
N ASN A 142 15.52 -6.97 6.57
CA ASN A 142 16.13 -7.65 5.43
C ASN A 142 16.20 -6.77 4.17
N GLY A 143 15.62 -5.57 4.23
CA GLY A 143 15.50 -4.65 3.12
C GLY A 143 16.86 -4.21 2.60
N LEU A 144 16.87 -3.88 1.31
CA LEU A 144 18.07 -3.52 0.58
C LEU A 144 18.52 -2.13 1.01
N VAL A 145 19.82 -1.88 0.96
CA VAL A 145 20.38 -0.56 1.23
C VAL A 145 20.98 -0.02 -0.06
N GLU A 146 20.43 1.09 -0.54
CA GLU A 146 20.93 1.81 -1.70
C GLU A 146 22.30 2.42 -1.42
N THR A 147 22.99 2.84 -2.49
CA THR A 147 24.30 3.52 -2.40
C THR A 147 24.24 4.81 -1.57
N SER A 148 23.06 5.45 -1.49
CA SER A 148 22.78 6.62 -0.65
C SER A 148 22.70 6.30 0.86
N GLY A 149 22.78 5.03 1.24
CA GLY A 149 22.58 4.54 2.61
C GLY A 149 21.11 4.37 2.99
N GLN A 150 20.20 4.51 2.04
CA GLN A 150 18.76 4.46 2.28
C GLN A 150 18.18 3.06 2.08
N ARG A 151 17.12 2.73 2.82
CA ARG A 151 16.42 1.46 2.69
C ARG A 151 15.49 1.47 1.49
N ALA A 152 15.52 0.39 0.72
CA ALA A 152 14.64 0.17 -0.42
C ALA A 152 13.91 -1.18 -0.29
N VAL A 153 12.64 -1.17 -0.70
CA VAL A 153 11.77 -2.36 -0.70
C VAL A 153 12.00 -3.18 -1.96
N GLY A 154 12.15 -2.53 -3.12
CA GLY A 154 12.66 -3.12 -4.34
C GLY A 154 13.96 -2.43 -4.74
N MET A 155 14.75 -3.05 -5.61
CA MET A 155 15.91 -2.37 -6.19
C MET A 155 16.26 -2.91 -7.56
N THR A 156 16.36 -2.02 -8.53
CA THR A 156 16.91 -2.31 -9.86
C THR A 156 18.34 -1.80 -9.93
N SER A 157 19.29 -2.72 -10.02
CA SER A 157 20.70 -2.40 -10.23
C SER A 157 21.12 -2.70 -11.67
N VAL A 158 22.15 -2.00 -12.13
CA VAL A 158 22.65 -2.17 -13.50
C VAL A 158 24.17 -2.19 -13.53
N GLU A 159 24.71 -3.09 -14.34
CA GLU A 159 26.09 -3.05 -14.81
C GLU A 159 26.09 -2.65 -16.29
N TRP A 160 26.81 -1.58 -16.61
CA TRP A 160 26.90 -1.00 -17.95
C TRP A 160 28.31 -1.03 -18.50
N LYS A 161 28.44 -1.55 -19.73
CA LYS A 161 29.72 -1.63 -20.43
C LYS A 161 29.56 -1.20 -21.88
N LEU A 162 30.60 -0.57 -22.39
CA LEU A 162 30.79 -0.32 -23.82
C LEU A 162 32.00 -1.14 -24.26
N THR A 163 31.82 -2.01 -25.25
CA THR A 163 32.90 -2.79 -25.85
C THR A 163 33.05 -2.43 -27.33
N SER A 164 34.22 -2.68 -27.89
CA SER A 164 34.53 -2.43 -29.30
C SER A 164 35.22 -3.64 -29.93
N GLY A 165 35.08 -3.79 -31.25
CA GLY A 165 35.98 -4.65 -32.03
C GLY A 165 37.41 -4.11 -32.09
N ASP A 166 38.34 -4.92 -32.59
CA ASP A 166 39.76 -4.56 -32.71
C ASP A 166 39.94 -3.36 -33.66
N VAL A 167 40.39 -2.22 -33.12
CA VAL A 167 40.54 -0.98 -33.88
C VAL A 167 41.93 -0.92 -34.52
N ASP A 168 41.99 -0.65 -35.83
CA ASP A 168 43.24 -0.24 -36.49
C ASP A 168 43.54 1.23 -36.16
N VAL A 169 44.38 1.45 -35.15
CA VAL A 169 44.75 2.78 -34.66
C VAL A 169 45.48 3.65 -35.70
N ARG A 170 45.95 3.06 -36.81
CA ARG A 170 46.63 3.77 -37.89
C ARG A 170 45.71 4.11 -39.06
N ALA A 171 44.47 3.63 -39.07
CA ALA A 171 43.51 3.91 -40.12
C ALA A 171 43.13 5.40 -40.17
N VAL A 172 43.09 5.97 -41.38
CA VAL A 172 42.64 7.34 -41.63
C VAL A 172 41.58 7.32 -42.76
N PRO A 173 40.32 7.72 -42.49
CA PRO A 173 39.81 8.12 -41.17
C PRO A 173 39.72 6.91 -40.21
N CYS A 174 39.78 7.18 -38.91
CA CYS A 174 39.58 6.14 -37.92
C CYS A 174 38.12 5.67 -37.89
N VAL A 175 37.95 4.35 -37.81
CA VAL A 175 36.66 3.67 -37.71
C VAL A 175 36.76 2.56 -36.67
N PHE A 176 35.76 2.43 -35.80
CA PHE A 176 35.60 1.29 -34.91
C PHE A 176 34.79 0.21 -35.65
N PRO A 177 35.32 -1.00 -35.86
CA PRO A 177 34.62 -2.03 -36.64
C PRO A 177 33.27 -2.44 -36.04
N SER A 178 33.13 -2.30 -34.73
CA SER A 178 31.87 -2.44 -34.00
C SER A 178 31.96 -1.74 -32.65
N LEU A 179 30.79 -1.31 -32.14
CA LEU A 179 30.59 -0.92 -30.76
C LEU A 179 29.41 -1.72 -30.20
N THR A 180 29.50 -2.19 -28.96
CA THR A 180 28.38 -2.89 -28.31
C THR A 180 28.10 -2.26 -26.95
N VAL A 181 26.88 -1.78 -26.78
CA VAL A 181 26.37 -1.30 -25.49
C VAL A 181 25.76 -2.49 -24.75
N MET A 182 26.35 -2.87 -23.61
CA MET A 182 25.91 -4.02 -22.82
C MET A 182 25.25 -3.56 -21.52
N LEU A 183 24.07 -4.13 -21.23
CA LEU A 183 23.28 -3.88 -20.03
C LEU A 183 23.00 -5.19 -19.29
N HIS A 184 23.49 -5.29 -18.06
CA HIS A 184 23.10 -6.37 -17.15
C HIS A 184 22.30 -5.79 -15.99
N LEU A 185 20.98 -6.03 -16.00
CA LEU A 185 20.07 -5.54 -14.98
C LEU A 185 19.69 -6.66 -14.01
N VAL A 186 19.66 -6.32 -12.72
CA VAL A 186 19.18 -7.20 -11.65
C VAL A 186 18.12 -6.46 -10.85
N VAL A 187 16.91 -7.00 -10.86
CA VAL A 187 15.77 -6.53 -10.08
C VAL A 187 15.67 -7.38 -8.81
N MET A 188 15.76 -6.77 -7.64
CA MET A 188 15.59 -7.43 -6.36
C MET A 188 14.22 -7.10 -5.77
N LEU A 189 13.43 -8.13 -5.46
CA LEU A 189 12.06 -7.98 -4.93
C LEU A 189 11.89 -8.70 -3.58
N PRO A 190 10.98 -8.23 -2.72
CA PRO A 190 10.62 -8.98 -1.54
C PRO A 190 9.82 -10.22 -1.92
N ARG A 191 10.10 -11.35 -1.26
CA ARG A 191 9.31 -12.58 -1.39
C ARG A 191 8.93 -13.11 -0.01
N HIS A 192 7.63 -13.29 0.20
CA HIS A 192 7.17 -13.95 1.41
C HIS A 192 7.54 -15.44 1.38
N GLU A 193 8.14 -15.96 2.44
CA GLU A 193 8.60 -17.36 2.47
C GLU A 193 7.45 -18.36 2.57
N THR A 194 6.41 -18.04 3.35
CA THR A 194 5.24 -18.91 3.55
C THR A 194 3.93 -18.19 3.26
N PRO A 195 3.67 -17.79 2.00
CA PRO A 195 2.48 -16.99 1.66
C PRO A 195 1.17 -17.73 1.99
N ASP A 196 1.20 -19.06 2.02
CA ASP A 196 0.05 -19.90 2.37
C ASP A 196 -0.33 -19.85 3.85
N ASP A 197 0.58 -19.41 4.72
CA ASP A 197 0.29 -19.23 6.15
C ASP A 197 -0.41 -17.89 6.43
N LEU A 198 -0.45 -16.98 5.45
CA LEU A 198 -1.10 -15.69 5.59
C LEU A 198 -2.63 -15.86 5.57
N PRO A 199 -3.36 -15.17 6.48
CA PRO A 199 -4.80 -14.96 6.34
C PRO A 199 -5.14 -14.45 4.93
N ALA A 200 -6.25 -14.90 4.35
CA ALA A 200 -6.57 -14.64 2.94
C ALA A 200 -6.60 -13.14 2.59
N ASP A 201 -7.09 -12.31 3.51
CA ASP A 201 -7.13 -10.85 3.33
C ASP A 201 -5.72 -10.23 3.36
N LEU A 202 -4.84 -10.72 4.23
CA LEU A 202 -3.45 -10.29 4.31
C LEU A 202 -2.64 -10.78 3.10
N ARG A 203 -2.86 -12.01 2.64
CA ARG A 203 -2.25 -12.53 1.40
C ARG A 203 -2.60 -11.67 0.20
N GLY A 204 -3.88 -11.35 0.01
CA GLY A 204 -4.29 -10.47 -1.09
C GLY A 204 -3.70 -9.06 -0.98
N ARG A 205 -3.52 -8.52 0.24
CA ARG A 205 -2.81 -7.24 0.44
C ARG A 205 -1.33 -7.35 0.10
N TRP A 206 -0.68 -8.44 0.51
CA TRP A 206 0.71 -8.74 0.20
C TRP A 206 0.96 -8.83 -1.31
N GLU A 207 0.15 -9.60 -2.03
CA GLU A 207 0.26 -9.76 -3.49
C GLU A 207 0.14 -8.41 -4.22
N ARG A 208 -0.83 -7.57 -3.84
CA ARG A 208 -0.96 -6.22 -4.41
C ARG A 208 0.23 -5.33 -4.08
N PHE A 209 0.76 -5.45 -2.86
CA PHE A 209 1.93 -4.69 -2.44
C PHE A 209 3.16 -5.05 -3.30
N VAL A 210 3.50 -6.34 -3.41
CA VAL A 210 4.66 -6.78 -4.21
C VAL A 210 4.47 -6.50 -5.69
N ALA A 211 3.24 -6.56 -6.22
CA ALA A 211 2.97 -6.16 -7.60
C ALA A 211 3.24 -4.67 -7.86
N ARG A 212 2.89 -3.78 -6.91
CA ARG A 212 3.21 -2.35 -7.02
C ARG A 212 4.72 -2.10 -6.94
N VAL A 213 5.43 -2.79 -6.05
CA VAL A 213 6.90 -2.71 -5.98
C VAL A 213 7.52 -3.20 -7.30
N ALA A 214 7.07 -4.33 -7.82
CA ALA A 214 7.57 -4.85 -9.09
C ALA A 214 7.30 -3.90 -10.27
N ALA A 215 6.15 -3.24 -10.31
CA ALA A 215 5.84 -2.24 -11.34
C ALA A 215 6.74 -1.00 -11.25
N HIS A 216 7.04 -0.54 -10.03
CA HIS A 216 8.01 0.55 -9.79
C HIS A 216 9.40 0.16 -10.32
N GLU A 217 9.90 -1.02 -9.94
CA GLU A 217 11.19 -1.52 -10.41
C GLU A 217 11.24 -1.75 -11.93
N GLN A 218 10.13 -2.20 -12.51
CA GLN A 218 10.04 -2.37 -13.96
C GLN A 218 10.21 -1.03 -14.69
N ARG A 219 9.73 0.08 -14.13
CA ARG A 219 9.94 1.39 -14.76
C ARG A 219 11.42 1.77 -14.81
N HIS A 220 12.21 1.43 -13.79
CA HIS A 220 13.66 1.61 -13.82
C HIS A 220 14.33 0.81 -14.93
N VAL A 221 13.92 -0.45 -15.10
CA VAL A 221 14.39 -1.31 -16.20
C VAL A 221 14.07 -0.68 -17.56
N ASP A 222 12.86 -0.13 -17.72
CA ASP A 222 12.43 0.48 -18.97
C ASP A 222 13.22 1.74 -19.28
N ILE A 223 13.48 2.62 -18.29
CA ILE A 223 14.33 3.81 -18.45
C ILE A 223 15.73 3.41 -18.92
N TYR A 224 16.32 2.35 -18.35
CA TYR A 224 17.62 1.86 -18.79
C TYR A 224 17.61 1.32 -20.23
N ARG A 225 16.56 0.60 -20.63
CA ARG A 225 16.39 0.09 -22.00
C ARG A 225 16.20 1.21 -23.03
N GLU A 226 15.35 2.19 -22.70
CA GLU A 226 15.14 3.40 -23.48
C GLU A 226 16.45 4.16 -23.66
N GLY A 227 17.20 4.31 -22.57
CA GLY A 227 18.51 4.92 -22.53
C GLY A 227 19.56 4.20 -23.39
N ALA A 228 19.59 2.87 -23.37
CA ALA A 228 20.47 2.08 -24.22
C ALA A 228 20.17 2.28 -25.71
N LYS A 229 18.89 2.34 -26.06
CA LYS A 229 18.45 2.63 -27.43
C LYS A 229 18.86 4.04 -27.87
N ALA A 230 18.75 5.02 -26.97
CA ALA A 230 19.23 6.38 -27.23
C ALA A 230 20.76 6.45 -27.36
N MET A 231 21.50 5.71 -26.52
CA MET A 231 22.95 5.57 -26.63
C MET A 231 23.37 5.03 -28.00
N LYS A 232 22.73 3.95 -28.45
CA LYS A 232 22.96 3.39 -29.78
C LYS A 232 22.83 4.45 -30.86
N ALA A 233 21.73 5.21 -30.86
CA ALA A 233 21.50 6.26 -31.85
C ALA A 233 22.56 7.37 -31.80
N ARG A 234 23.00 7.78 -30.60
CA ARG A 234 24.08 8.78 -30.43
C ARG A 234 25.41 8.27 -30.99
N LEU A 235 25.79 7.04 -30.63
CA LEU A 235 27.04 6.42 -31.09
C LEU A 235 27.05 6.17 -32.61
N GLU A 236 25.92 5.78 -33.20
CA GLU A 236 25.76 5.66 -34.67
C GLU A 236 25.87 7.01 -35.39
N ALA A 237 25.53 8.11 -34.71
CA ALA A 237 25.63 9.47 -35.23
C ALA A 237 27.04 10.07 -35.06
N THR A 238 27.88 9.49 -34.21
CA THR A 238 29.28 9.92 -34.03
C THR A 238 30.04 9.75 -35.33
N ARG A 239 30.54 10.86 -35.87
CA ARG A 239 31.26 10.90 -37.14
C ARG A 239 32.63 10.25 -37.02
N THR A 240 33.12 9.67 -38.11
CA THR A 240 34.53 9.26 -38.23
C THR A 240 35.45 10.46 -38.03
N ALA A 241 36.55 10.27 -37.31
CA ALA A 241 37.56 11.31 -37.08
C ALA A 241 38.88 10.96 -37.80
N VAL A 242 39.74 11.96 -38.00
CA VAL A 242 41.06 11.75 -38.63
C VAL A 242 41.95 10.87 -37.76
N SER A 243 41.82 10.94 -36.43
CA SER A 243 42.55 10.11 -35.47
C SER A 243 41.62 9.26 -34.61
N CYS A 244 42.05 8.07 -34.19
CA CYS A 244 41.27 7.24 -33.27
C CYS A 244 41.14 7.83 -31.87
N ALA A 245 42.11 8.62 -31.42
CA ALA A 245 42.03 9.32 -30.15
C ALA A 245 40.87 10.34 -30.12
N ASP A 246 40.67 11.08 -31.22
CA ASP A 246 39.57 12.04 -31.33
C ASP A 246 38.20 11.34 -31.37
N LEU A 247 38.12 10.22 -32.10
CA LEU A 247 36.90 9.42 -32.17
C LEU A 247 36.56 8.77 -30.83
N GLU A 248 37.54 8.19 -30.14
CA GLU A 248 37.36 7.62 -28.79
C GLU A 248 36.91 8.70 -27.79
N LYS A 249 37.48 9.90 -27.87
CA LYS A 249 37.06 11.03 -27.03
C LYS A 249 35.59 11.41 -27.30
N ALA A 250 35.16 11.43 -28.55
CA ALA A 250 33.77 11.71 -28.93
C ALA A 250 32.82 10.61 -28.43
N ILE A 251 33.17 9.34 -28.63
CA ILE A 251 32.41 8.18 -28.12
C ILE A 251 32.27 8.26 -26.60
N ASN A 252 33.36 8.52 -25.87
CA ASN A 252 33.36 8.64 -24.42
C ASN A 252 32.52 9.84 -23.93
N ALA A 253 32.47 10.93 -24.70
CA ALA A 253 31.64 12.07 -24.38
C ALA A 253 30.14 11.72 -24.51
N GLU A 254 29.72 11.11 -25.62
CA GLU A 254 28.35 10.63 -25.79
C GLU A 254 27.96 9.58 -24.74
N TRP A 255 28.89 8.66 -24.42
CA TRP A 255 28.71 7.67 -23.37
C TRP A 255 28.41 8.31 -22.01
N ARG A 256 29.22 9.27 -21.58
CA ARG A 256 29.00 9.98 -20.31
C ARG A 256 27.73 10.83 -20.33
N ALA A 257 27.47 11.53 -21.43
CA ALA A 257 26.29 12.38 -21.56
C ALA A 257 24.99 11.55 -21.43
N GLN A 258 24.88 10.44 -22.16
CA GLN A 258 23.69 9.62 -22.13
C GLN A 258 23.53 8.84 -20.82
N GLN A 259 24.62 8.48 -20.13
CA GLN A 259 24.53 7.97 -18.76
C GLN A 259 23.92 9.02 -17.81
N ALA A 260 24.35 10.28 -17.91
CA ALA A 260 23.78 11.36 -17.12
C ALA A 260 22.30 11.62 -17.48
N ASP A 261 21.90 11.46 -18.75
CA ASP A 261 20.50 11.58 -19.16
C ASP A 261 19.62 10.51 -18.51
N ILE A 262 20.13 9.28 -18.43
CA ILE A 262 19.41 8.17 -17.83
C ILE A 262 19.28 8.39 -16.32
N GLU A 263 20.36 8.78 -15.65
CA GLU A 263 20.31 9.12 -14.22
C GLU A 263 19.28 10.21 -13.93
N ARG A 264 19.22 11.26 -14.76
CA ARG A 264 18.19 12.30 -14.61
C ARG A 264 16.77 11.74 -14.76
N ALA A 265 16.55 10.85 -15.72
CA ALA A 265 15.25 10.20 -15.88
C ALA A 265 14.89 9.29 -14.69
N GLN A 266 15.86 8.59 -14.09
CA GLN A 266 15.64 7.80 -12.86
C GLN A 266 15.20 8.70 -11.71
N VAL A 267 15.92 9.81 -11.49
CA VAL A 267 15.63 10.79 -10.43
C VAL A 267 14.27 11.48 -10.64
N GLU A 268 13.94 11.85 -11.87
CA GLU A 268 12.66 12.47 -12.20
C GLU A 268 11.50 11.51 -11.92
N PHE A 269 11.61 10.25 -12.35
CA PHE A 269 10.61 9.24 -12.06
C PHE A 269 10.40 9.06 -10.54
N HIS A 270 11.49 8.94 -9.76
CA HIS A 270 11.42 8.86 -8.30
C HIS A 270 10.68 10.06 -7.68
N ALA A 271 10.99 11.28 -8.11
CA ALA A 271 10.37 12.48 -7.57
C ALA A 271 8.85 12.54 -7.85
N VAL A 272 8.44 12.11 -9.04
CA VAL A 272 7.02 12.03 -9.43
C VAL A 272 6.30 10.94 -8.64
N ASP A 273 6.91 9.76 -8.52
CA ASP A 273 6.33 8.62 -7.80
C ASP A 273 6.19 8.92 -6.30
N GLU A 274 7.20 9.53 -5.67
CA GLU A 274 7.14 9.95 -4.27
C GLU A 274 6.03 10.98 -4.04
N THR A 275 5.91 11.96 -4.94
CA THR A 275 4.85 12.99 -4.85
C THR A 275 3.48 12.37 -4.97
N THR A 276 3.29 11.45 -5.93
CA THR A 276 2.03 10.72 -6.10
C THR A 276 1.69 9.90 -4.86
N ALA A 277 2.64 9.12 -4.35
CA ALA A 277 2.45 8.29 -3.16
C ALA A 277 2.18 9.11 -1.89
N ARG A 278 2.73 10.33 -1.80
CA ARG A 278 2.43 11.27 -0.70
C ARG A 278 1.00 11.78 -0.81
N SER A 279 0.57 12.25 -1.98
CA SER A 279 -0.80 12.73 -2.19
C SER A 279 -1.85 11.65 -1.95
N GLU A 280 -1.59 10.40 -2.38
CA GLU A 280 -2.47 9.25 -2.09
C GLU A 280 -2.59 9.00 -0.57
N ARG A 281 -1.48 9.08 0.16
CA ARG A 281 -1.46 8.92 1.63
C ARG A 281 -2.24 10.04 2.32
N GLU A 282 -2.05 11.29 1.92
CA GLU A 282 -2.79 12.43 2.46
C GLU A 282 -4.30 12.28 2.25
N ALA A 283 -4.73 11.82 1.07
CA ALA A 283 -6.13 11.54 0.78
C ALA A 283 -6.69 10.41 1.65
N LEU A 284 -5.92 9.35 1.90
CA LEU A 284 -6.32 8.27 2.80
C LEU A 284 -6.41 8.76 4.26
N GLN A 285 -5.45 9.56 4.71
CA GLN A 285 -5.45 10.14 6.05
C GLN A 285 -6.68 11.02 6.27
N ALA A 286 -7.00 11.90 5.32
CA ALA A 286 -8.19 12.74 5.38
C ALA A 286 -9.49 11.91 5.47
N ARG A 287 -9.55 10.76 4.79
CA ARG A 287 -10.69 9.82 4.89
C ARG A 287 -10.77 9.16 6.27
N LEU A 288 -9.64 8.80 6.87
CA LEU A 288 -9.59 8.27 8.23
C LEU A 288 -10.06 9.31 9.24
N ASP A 289 -9.57 10.54 9.14
CA ASP A 289 -9.94 11.65 10.02
C ASP A 289 -11.44 11.98 9.90
N GLY A 290 -11.96 12.02 8.67
CA GLY A 290 -13.39 12.19 8.42
C GLY A 290 -14.24 11.04 8.98
N THR A 291 -13.75 9.80 8.92
CA THR A 291 -14.43 8.65 9.53
C THR A 291 -14.44 8.76 11.05
N ARG A 292 -13.31 9.13 11.66
CA ARG A 292 -13.19 9.35 13.11
C ARG A 292 -14.16 10.43 13.58
N ALA A 293 -14.22 11.57 12.89
CA ALA A 293 -15.14 12.65 13.21
C ALA A 293 -16.62 12.22 13.15
N ARG A 294 -16.97 11.26 12.28
CA ARG A 294 -18.33 10.68 12.22
C ARG A 294 -18.63 9.71 13.36
N LEU A 295 -17.62 9.11 13.97
CA LEU A 295 -17.78 8.19 15.11
C LEU A 295 -17.91 8.94 16.45
N GLU A 296 -17.28 10.10 16.60
CA GLU A 296 -17.35 10.92 17.83
C GLU A 296 -18.79 11.19 18.35
N PRO A 297 -19.78 11.62 17.53
CA PRO A 297 -21.14 11.81 18.03
C PRO A 297 -21.83 10.48 18.41
N VAL A 298 -21.50 9.38 17.73
CA VAL A 298 -22.02 8.04 18.08
C VAL A 298 -21.51 7.62 19.45
N ASP A 299 -20.21 7.83 19.72
CA ASP A 299 -19.62 7.55 21.03
C ASP A 299 -20.20 8.44 22.13
N ALA A 300 -20.52 9.70 21.82
CA ALA A 300 -21.20 10.60 22.75
C ALA A 300 -22.64 10.13 23.06
N ASP A 301 -23.37 9.66 22.05
CA ASP A 301 -24.72 9.12 22.21
C ASP A 301 -24.73 7.83 23.02
N ILE A 302 -23.75 6.93 22.82
CA ILE A 302 -23.59 5.73 23.65
C ILE A 302 -23.43 6.11 25.12
N ARG A 303 -22.53 7.06 25.43
CA ARG A 303 -22.33 7.54 26.81
C ARG A 303 -23.58 8.19 27.40
N ARG A 304 -24.34 8.94 26.60
CA ARG A 304 -25.61 9.54 27.04
C ARG A 304 -26.62 8.45 27.40
N LEU A 305 -26.82 7.48 26.51
CA LEU A 305 -27.76 6.37 26.71
C LEU A 305 -27.36 5.50 27.91
N ASP A 306 -26.07 5.28 28.15
CA ASP A 306 -25.58 4.58 29.34
C ASP A 306 -25.93 5.33 30.64
N ALA A 307 -25.82 6.67 30.63
CA ALA A 307 -26.20 7.50 31.78
C ALA A 307 -27.72 7.49 32.03
N GLU A 308 -28.53 7.56 30.97
CA GLU A 308 -29.99 7.45 31.05
C GLU A 308 -30.42 6.07 31.59
N LEU A 309 -29.79 4.99 31.10
CA LEU A 309 -30.06 3.64 31.59
C LEU A 309 -29.70 3.49 33.08
N ALA A 310 -28.58 4.07 33.51
CA ALA A 310 -28.18 4.07 34.91
C ALA A 310 -29.17 4.86 35.79
N ASP A 311 -29.70 5.98 35.29
CA ASP A 311 -30.71 6.75 35.99
C ASP A 311 -32.04 6.01 36.11
N LEU A 312 -32.52 5.42 35.01
CA LEU A 312 -33.73 4.64 34.98
C LEU A 312 -33.65 3.45 35.95
N ARG A 313 -32.49 2.79 36.05
CA ARG A 313 -32.25 1.73 37.04
C ARG A 313 -32.39 2.24 38.47
N ARG A 314 -31.80 3.40 38.79
CA ARG A 314 -31.95 4.01 40.12
C ARG A 314 -33.41 4.34 40.44
N GLN A 315 -34.18 4.85 39.46
CA GLN A 315 -35.59 5.14 39.64
C GLN A 315 -36.40 3.86 39.92
N VAL A 316 -36.14 2.78 39.18
CA VAL A 316 -36.77 1.47 39.40
C VAL A 316 -36.45 0.92 40.78
N ASP A 317 -35.19 0.98 41.21
CA ASP A 317 -34.76 0.50 42.52
C ASP A 317 -35.38 1.32 43.66
N ALA A 318 -35.44 2.65 43.52
CA ALA A 318 -36.08 3.54 44.48
C ALA A 318 -37.59 3.26 44.58
N GLY A 319 -38.28 3.13 43.44
CA GLY A 319 -39.71 2.80 43.42
C GLY A 319 -40.00 1.42 44.02
N ARG A 320 -39.12 0.44 43.80
CA ARG A 320 -39.22 -0.87 44.44
C ARG A 320 -39.05 -0.78 45.96
N ALA A 321 -38.08 -0.01 46.43
CA ALA A 321 -37.85 0.19 47.86
C ALA A 321 -39.05 0.86 48.54
N ASP A 322 -39.64 1.87 47.90
CA ASP A 322 -40.84 2.55 48.39
C ASP A 322 -42.05 1.60 48.48
N LEU A 323 -42.30 0.80 47.43
CA LEU A 323 -43.38 -0.19 47.44
C LEU A 323 -43.20 -1.23 48.58
N VAL A 324 -41.97 -1.68 48.82
CA VAL A 324 -41.65 -2.59 49.93
C VAL A 324 -41.92 -1.91 51.28
N ALA A 325 -41.54 -0.64 51.45
CA ALA A 325 -41.80 0.11 52.68
C ALA A 325 -43.31 0.26 52.95
N GLN A 326 -44.09 0.64 51.93
CA GLN A 326 -45.55 0.73 52.03
C GLN A 326 -46.19 -0.61 52.41
N HIS A 327 -45.76 -1.70 51.76
CA HIS A 327 -46.24 -3.05 52.07
C HIS A 327 -45.96 -3.45 53.53
N ASN A 328 -44.76 -3.17 54.02
CA ASN A 328 -44.38 -3.46 55.40
C ASN A 328 -45.19 -2.63 56.41
N ALA A 329 -45.45 -1.36 56.11
CA ALA A 329 -46.28 -0.50 56.94
C ALA A 329 -47.72 -1.02 57.04
N LEU A 330 -48.35 -1.37 55.91
CA LEU A 330 -49.70 -1.96 55.88
C LEU A 330 -49.76 -3.29 56.64
N ASN A 331 -48.76 -4.16 56.47
CA ASN A 331 -48.68 -5.40 57.24
C ASN A 331 -48.54 -5.15 58.74
N GLY A 332 -47.78 -4.11 59.14
CA GLY A 332 -47.66 -3.69 60.54
C GLY A 332 -48.99 -3.24 61.12
N GLN A 333 -49.72 -2.37 60.41
CA GLN A 333 -51.06 -1.92 60.81
C GLN A 333 -52.03 -3.09 60.95
N ARG A 334 -52.03 -4.02 59.98
CA ARG A 334 -52.87 -5.23 60.04
C ARG A 334 -52.56 -6.08 61.28
N ARG A 335 -51.28 -6.24 61.63
CA ARG A 335 -50.87 -6.98 62.84
C ARG A 335 -51.37 -6.30 64.11
N ALA A 336 -51.18 -4.99 64.23
CA ALA A 336 -51.65 -4.21 65.37
C ALA A 336 -53.19 -4.33 65.54
N LEU A 337 -53.95 -4.22 64.44
CA LEU A 337 -55.39 -4.40 64.47
C LEU A 337 -55.80 -5.81 64.90
N ALA A 338 -55.10 -6.85 64.42
CA ALA A 338 -55.35 -8.22 64.82
C ALA A 338 -55.06 -8.44 66.32
N GLU A 339 -53.99 -7.84 66.86
CA GLU A 339 -53.66 -7.88 68.29
C GLU A 339 -54.73 -7.18 69.14
N GLU A 340 -55.23 -6.02 68.70
CA GLU A 340 -56.32 -5.30 69.37
C GLU A 340 -57.63 -6.08 69.34
N TYR A 341 -57.99 -6.66 68.18
CA TYR A 341 -59.14 -7.54 68.05
C TYR A 341 -59.04 -8.73 69.02
N ASN A 342 -57.89 -9.41 69.05
CA ASN A 342 -57.68 -10.54 69.95
C ASN A 342 -57.79 -10.14 71.43
N ARG A 343 -57.30 -8.95 71.80
CA ARG A 343 -57.43 -8.40 73.16
C ARG A 343 -58.90 -8.17 73.52
N LEU A 344 -59.65 -7.49 72.65
CA LEU A 344 -61.08 -7.23 72.87
C LEU A 344 -61.89 -8.52 73.00
N VAL A 345 -61.58 -9.53 72.18
CA VAL A 345 -62.21 -10.86 72.28
C VAL A 345 -61.90 -11.52 73.62
N ALA A 346 -60.64 -11.45 74.08
CA ALA A 346 -60.24 -12.00 75.37
C ALA A 346 -60.94 -11.29 76.54
N ASP A 347 -61.01 -9.96 76.51
CA ASP A 347 -61.71 -9.15 77.53
C ASP A 347 -63.20 -9.49 77.58
N ALA A 348 -63.85 -9.59 76.41
CA ALA A 348 -65.26 -9.96 76.31
C ALA A 348 -65.52 -11.38 76.84
N ASN A 349 -64.67 -12.35 76.51
CA ASN A 349 -64.77 -13.71 77.06
C ASN A 349 -64.61 -13.72 78.58
N GLY A 350 -63.65 -12.96 79.11
CA GLY A 350 -63.46 -12.82 80.56
C GLY A 350 -64.68 -12.24 81.29
N LEU A 351 -65.36 -11.26 80.68
CA LEU A 351 -66.62 -10.71 81.21
C LEU A 351 -67.76 -11.73 81.18
N ILE A 352 -67.88 -12.50 80.10
CA ILE A 352 -68.88 -13.58 79.99
C ILE A 352 -68.65 -14.61 81.09
N ASP A 353 -67.41 -15.02 81.31
CA ASP A 353 -67.05 -15.97 82.37
C ASP A 353 -67.40 -15.41 83.76
N ALA A 354 -67.05 -14.15 84.05
CA ALA A 354 -67.38 -13.50 85.33
C ALA A 354 -68.90 -13.45 85.58
N LEU A 355 -69.70 -13.13 84.55
CA LEU A 355 -71.17 -13.13 84.63
C LEU A 355 -71.73 -14.53 84.88
N ASN A 356 -71.13 -15.57 84.31
CA ASN A 356 -71.55 -16.96 84.53
C ASN A 356 -71.29 -17.41 85.97
N TRP A 357 -70.17 -16.97 86.59
CA TRP A 357 -69.84 -17.28 87.98
C TRP A 357 -70.68 -16.52 89.01
N ALA A 358 -71.16 -15.31 88.69
CA ALA A 358 -72.00 -14.51 89.59
C ALA A 358 -73.47 -15.02 89.71
N ARG A 359 -73.82 -16.10 89.03
CA ARG A 359 -75.18 -16.63 88.89
C ARG A 359 -75.50 -17.81 89.83
N TRP A 360 -74.59 -18.11 90.75
CA TRP A 360 -74.67 -19.11 91.82
C TRP A 360 -74.29 -18.45 93.15
#